data_AF-A0A2V7A667-F1
#
_entry.id   AF-A0A2V7A667-F1
#
_cell.length_a   1.000
_cell.length_b   1.000
_cell.length_c   1.000
_cell.angle_alpha   90.00
_cell.angle_beta   90.00
_cell.angle_gamma   90.00
#
_symmetry.space_group_name_H-M   'P 1'
#
loop_
_entity.id
_entity.type
_entity.pdbx_description
1 polymer ?
#
loop_
_entity_poly.entity_id
_entity_poly.type
_entity_poly.pdbx_seq_one_letter_code
_entity_poly.pdbx_strand_id
1 'polypeptide(L)'
;MCKHTALAALLAFSGVANAAELSVQEALLRAKPAVALVMSEVTSEVVLTCPSGGAQRVVPIPFRETGTGWFISPSGWMITNAHVVATTQQPQRWIADQQGERAARQACGDDLGRQALAAILARAKVKLEPSLYVLLSNGVRLPATVAKYNPPAAATMSGRDLALLKLEAADMPTLVLGDSSNAKLGDKLHILGFPGVVLSHELLNASNKVEASVTNGAISGFKQDITNQPVIQTDAPAAGGNSGGPAVGMLGEVLGVLTFVTTESGGRGEIVQGFNFVIPSSAVRDFIKGTEVPLDEKSRFNVAWHAGLADYFAGNYSRAEKSFTEANRLLPELPDVRRLMAEAKNPPPRPFPWATGAVVVTVVSLGAAGAVLATRWKRNRYRIRPSEVLRLIETSREKPIILDVRDAATYMKSPVKIPESRHVAPDELEAGKLREIERDRTVVAYCT
;
A
#
# COMPACT_ATOMS: atom_id res chain seq x y z
N MET A 1 -5.30 59.86 -14.15
CA MET A 1 -6.42 59.17 -13.48
C MET A 1 -6.91 58.05 -14.38
N CYS A 2 -6.49 56.81 -14.13
CA CYS A 2 -7.15 55.60 -14.63
C CYS A 2 -6.99 54.57 -13.51
N LYS A 3 -8.05 54.38 -12.73
CA LYS A 3 -8.07 53.44 -11.61
C LYS A 3 -8.15 52.02 -12.16
N HIS A 4 -7.20 51.19 -11.75
CA HIS A 4 -7.32 49.75 -11.79
C HIS A 4 -8.38 49.30 -10.78
N THR A 5 -9.34 48.52 -11.23
CA THR A 5 -10.16 47.67 -10.37
C THR A 5 -10.07 46.25 -10.92
N ALA A 6 -9.05 45.53 -10.46
CA ALA A 6 -9.00 44.08 -10.57
C ALA A 6 -9.84 43.50 -9.44
N LEU A 7 -10.98 42.91 -9.80
CA LEU A 7 -11.86 42.18 -8.89
C LEU A 7 -11.20 40.82 -8.61
N ALA A 8 -10.60 40.66 -7.44
CA ALA A 8 -10.10 39.36 -6.98
C ALA A 8 -11.30 38.53 -6.49
N ALA A 9 -11.75 37.57 -7.31
CA ALA A 9 -12.70 36.56 -6.89
C ALA A 9 -11.98 35.52 -6.02
N LEU A 10 -12.14 35.63 -4.71
CA LEU A 10 -11.82 34.55 -3.77
C LEU A 10 -12.89 33.47 -3.90
N LEU A 11 -12.60 32.42 -4.66
CA LEU A 11 -13.34 31.17 -4.63
C LEU A 11 -13.03 30.46 -3.30
N ALA A 12 -13.88 30.66 -2.31
CA ALA A 12 -13.92 29.79 -1.14
C ALA A 12 -14.53 28.44 -1.56
N PHE A 13 -13.68 27.45 -1.84
CA PHE A 13 -14.10 26.06 -1.89
C PHE A 13 -14.47 25.64 -0.46
N SER A 14 -15.77 25.66 -0.15
CA SER A 14 -16.34 24.94 0.98
C SER A 14 -16.19 23.45 0.69
N GLY A 15 -15.09 22.86 1.20
CA GLY A 15 -14.89 21.42 1.21
C GLY A 15 -15.97 20.78 2.07
N VAL A 16 -16.88 20.06 1.42
CA VAL A 16 -17.69 19.05 2.10
C VAL A 16 -16.68 18.02 2.60
N ALA A 17 -16.56 17.86 3.91
CA ALA A 17 -15.72 16.82 4.50
C ALA A 17 -16.31 15.46 4.14
N ASN A 18 -15.90 14.90 2.99
CA ASN A 18 -16.03 13.48 2.76
C ASN A 18 -15.24 12.79 3.88
N ALA A 19 -15.87 11.81 4.53
CA ALA A 19 -15.14 10.86 5.36
C ALA A 19 -13.93 10.39 4.54
N ALA A 20 -12.72 10.57 5.06
CA ALA A 20 -11.50 10.24 4.32
C ALA A 20 -11.60 8.77 3.89
N GLU A 21 -11.76 8.53 2.59
CA GLU A 21 -11.76 7.17 2.04
C GLU A 21 -10.41 6.54 2.40
N LEU A 22 -10.45 5.33 2.97
CA LEU A 22 -9.25 4.59 3.28
C LEU A 22 -8.45 4.41 1.99
N SER A 23 -7.14 4.63 2.06
CA SER A 23 -6.27 4.20 0.96
C SER A 23 -6.34 2.69 0.82
N VAL A 24 -6.16 2.16 -0.41
CA VAL A 24 -6.08 0.71 -0.66
C VAL A 24 -5.04 0.06 0.26
N GLN A 25 -3.89 0.72 0.44
CA GLN A 25 -2.84 0.23 1.31
C GLN A 25 -3.31 0.11 2.77
N GLU A 26 -4.03 1.10 3.28
CA GLU A 26 -4.57 1.05 4.63
C GLU A 26 -5.62 -0.05 4.78
N ALA A 27 -6.54 -0.20 3.83
CA ALA A 27 -7.55 -1.26 3.84
C ALA A 27 -6.90 -2.67 3.88
N LEU A 28 -5.88 -2.89 3.06
CA LEU A 28 -5.13 -4.15 3.05
C LEU A 28 -4.38 -4.40 4.36
N LEU A 29 -3.74 -3.36 4.93
CA LEU A 29 -3.04 -3.47 6.21
C LEU A 29 -4.00 -3.74 7.37
N ARG A 30 -5.22 -3.20 7.33
CA ARG A 30 -6.29 -3.54 8.29
C ARG A 30 -6.69 -5.01 8.18
N ALA A 31 -6.77 -5.53 6.96
CA ALA A 31 -7.27 -6.88 6.73
C ALA A 31 -6.23 -8.00 7.01
N LYS A 32 -4.99 -7.79 6.58
CA LYS A 32 -3.98 -8.85 6.49
C LYS A 32 -3.65 -9.58 7.80
N PRO A 33 -3.59 -8.94 8.99
CA PRO A 33 -3.37 -9.65 10.26
C PRO A 33 -4.44 -10.69 10.59
N ALA A 34 -5.68 -10.51 10.12
CA ALA A 34 -6.79 -11.41 10.38
C ALA A 34 -6.76 -12.68 9.52
N VAL A 35 -5.84 -12.77 8.55
CA VAL A 35 -5.74 -13.86 7.58
C VAL A 35 -4.62 -14.82 7.97
N ALA A 36 -4.91 -16.11 8.01
CA ALA A 36 -3.98 -17.14 8.47
C ALA A 36 -4.06 -18.41 7.61
N LEU A 37 -2.98 -19.18 7.62
CA LEU A 37 -2.87 -20.42 6.85
C LEU A 37 -3.60 -21.54 7.60
N VAL A 38 -4.57 -22.17 6.96
CA VAL A 38 -5.28 -23.35 7.49
C VAL A 38 -4.57 -24.60 6.97
N MET A 39 -4.20 -25.50 7.88
CA MET A 39 -3.55 -26.76 7.54
C MET A 39 -4.39 -27.94 8.01
N SER A 40 -4.82 -28.75 7.06
CA SER A 40 -5.42 -30.06 7.28
C SER A 40 -4.34 -31.12 7.08
N GLU A 41 -3.92 -31.79 8.15
CA GLU A 41 -2.83 -32.77 8.12
C GLU A 41 -3.37 -34.15 8.53
N VAL A 42 -3.07 -35.18 7.74
CA VAL A 42 -3.37 -36.57 8.08
C VAL A 42 -2.04 -37.29 8.31
N THR A 43 -1.68 -37.46 9.58
CA THR A 43 -0.57 -38.33 9.95
C THR A 43 -1.04 -39.79 9.87
N SER A 44 -0.11 -40.71 9.72
CA SER A 44 -0.47 -42.11 9.66
C SER A 44 0.59 -43.00 10.27
N GLU A 45 0.13 -44.06 10.92
CA GLU A 45 0.97 -45.13 11.42
C GLU A 45 0.70 -46.39 10.60
N VAL A 46 1.72 -46.87 9.91
CA VAL A 46 1.62 -48.02 9.00
C VAL A 46 2.41 -49.18 9.57
N VAL A 47 1.74 -50.32 9.77
CA VAL A 47 2.39 -51.58 10.09
C VAL A 47 2.37 -52.47 8.87
N LEU A 48 3.55 -52.85 8.36
CA LEU A 48 3.71 -53.64 7.14
C LEU A 48 4.81 -54.69 7.32
N THR A 49 4.95 -55.60 6.36
CA THR A 49 6.00 -56.64 6.37
C THR A 49 6.67 -56.68 5.01
N CYS A 50 7.98 -56.45 4.97
CA CYS A 50 8.76 -56.51 3.75
C CYS A 50 9.04 -57.97 3.34
N PRO A 51 9.23 -58.28 2.04
CA PRO A 51 9.47 -59.64 1.56
C PRO A 51 10.65 -60.37 2.21
N SER A 52 11.68 -59.64 2.62
CA SER A 52 12.91 -60.16 3.24
C SER A 52 13.02 -59.87 4.74
N GLY A 53 11.97 -59.35 5.39
CA GLY A 53 12.05 -58.81 6.75
C GLY A 53 10.84 -59.10 7.64
N GLY A 54 10.97 -58.77 8.92
CA GLY A 54 9.88 -58.85 9.90
C GLY A 54 8.86 -57.72 9.76
N ALA A 55 7.85 -57.73 10.62
CA ALA A 55 6.87 -56.63 10.69
C ALA A 55 7.56 -55.34 11.14
N GLN A 56 7.29 -54.25 10.43
CA GLN A 56 7.86 -52.93 10.66
C GLN A 56 6.74 -51.91 10.87
N ARG A 57 6.99 -50.96 11.77
CA ARG A 57 6.12 -49.81 12.04
C ARG A 57 6.77 -48.58 11.44
N VAL A 58 6.03 -47.89 10.57
CA VAL A 58 6.53 -46.79 9.75
C VAL A 58 5.58 -45.62 9.89
N VAL A 59 6.13 -44.43 10.09
CA VAL A 59 5.40 -43.16 10.10
C VAL A 59 5.87 -42.37 8.88
N PRO A 60 5.16 -42.45 7.73
CA PRO A 60 5.53 -41.70 6.55
C PRO A 60 5.26 -40.20 6.74
N ILE A 61 5.78 -39.39 5.82
CA ILE A 61 5.49 -37.94 5.78
C ILE A 61 3.95 -37.76 5.74
N PRO A 62 3.39 -36.87 6.57
CA PRO A 62 1.95 -36.65 6.62
C PRO A 62 1.40 -36.17 5.27
N PHE A 63 0.17 -36.57 4.97
CA PHE A 63 -0.59 -35.91 3.90
C PHE A 63 -1.04 -34.54 4.39
N ARG A 64 -0.88 -33.51 3.56
CA ARG A 64 -1.20 -32.12 3.92
C ARG A 64 -2.02 -31.46 2.84
N GLU A 65 -3.07 -30.79 3.27
CA GLU A 65 -3.82 -29.81 2.49
C GLU A 65 -3.71 -28.45 3.16
N THR A 66 -3.49 -27.43 2.34
CA THR A 66 -3.36 -26.04 2.76
C THR A 66 -4.47 -25.22 2.14
N GLY A 67 -5.03 -24.33 2.94
CA GLY A 67 -5.90 -23.27 2.46
C GLY A 67 -5.70 -22.01 3.29
N THR A 68 -6.57 -21.05 3.05
CA THR A 68 -6.60 -19.78 3.77
C THR A 68 -7.85 -19.74 4.66
N GLY A 69 -7.73 -19.12 5.83
CA GLY A 69 -8.87 -18.77 6.66
C GLY A 69 -8.69 -17.39 7.26
N TRP A 70 -9.75 -16.84 7.82
CA TRP A 70 -9.71 -15.53 8.45
C TRP A 70 -10.63 -15.46 9.66
N PHE A 71 -10.24 -14.66 10.64
CA PHE A 71 -10.99 -14.51 11.90
C PHE A 71 -12.19 -13.60 11.72
N ILE A 72 -13.37 -14.11 12.04
CA ILE A 72 -14.64 -13.38 12.04
C ILE A 72 -14.99 -12.82 13.42
N SER A 73 -14.41 -13.37 14.48
CA SER A 73 -14.55 -12.85 15.86
C SER A 73 -13.23 -13.03 16.63
N PRO A 74 -12.91 -12.12 17.57
CA PRO A 74 -11.63 -12.11 18.27
C PRO A 74 -11.47 -13.27 19.25
N SER A 75 -12.55 -13.94 19.64
CA SER A 75 -12.55 -15.14 20.50
C SER A 75 -12.23 -16.44 19.76
N GLY A 76 -11.54 -16.33 18.61
CA GLY A 76 -10.98 -17.49 17.89
C GLY A 76 -11.96 -18.17 16.94
N TRP A 77 -12.94 -17.45 16.40
CA TRP A 77 -13.83 -17.97 15.36
C TRP A 77 -13.30 -17.60 13.98
N MET A 78 -13.17 -18.60 13.09
CA MET A 78 -12.65 -18.41 11.74
C MET A 78 -13.54 -18.99 10.65
N ILE A 79 -13.53 -18.34 9.49
CA ILE A 79 -14.16 -18.85 8.26
C ILE A 79 -13.07 -19.35 7.31
N THR A 80 -13.36 -20.47 6.65
CA THR A 80 -12.60 -21.01 5.51
C THR A 80 -13.53 -21.81 4.60
N ASN A 81 -13.01 -22.41 3.53
CA ASN A 81 -13.79 -23.34 2.72
C ASN A 81 -13.93 -24.72 3.38
N ALA A 82 -15.02 -25.41 3.10
CA ALA A 82 -15.24 -26.77 3.59
C ALA A 82 -14.28 -27.78 2.94
N HIS A 83 -13.91 -27.61 1.68
CA HIS A 83 -12.97 -28.51 1.03
C HIS A 83 -11.56 -28.45 1.67
N VAL A 84 -11.15 -27.29 2.21
CA VAL A 84 -9.83 -27.11 2.88
C VAL A 84 -9.70 -28.00 4.11
N VAL A 85 -10.81 -28.30 4.79
CA VAL A 85 -10.83 -29.11 6.01
C VAL A 85 -11.48 -30.49 5.79
N ALA A 86 -11.83 -30.83 4.55
CA ALA A 86 -12.56 -32.07 4.25
C ALA A 86 -11.77 -33.31 4.67
N THR A 87 -10.45 -33.30 4.48
CA THR A 87 -9.58 -34.44 4.79
C THR A 87 -9.45 -34.73 6.28
N THR A 88 -9.65 -33.74 7.14
CA THR A 88 -9.72 -33.97 8.60
C THR A 88 -11.09 -34.37 9.08
N GLN A 89 -12.16 -33.90 8.42
CA GLN A 89 -13.54 -34.28 8.76
C GLN A 89 -13.88 -35.70 8.31
N GLN A 90 -13.48 -36.06 7.10
CA GLN A 90 -13.72 -37.36 6.49
C GLN A 90 -12.49 -37.81 5.70
N PRO A 91 -11.47 -38.40 6.38
CA PRO A 91 -10.28 -38.91 5.71
C PRO A 91 -10.65 -39.91 4.62
N GLN A 92 -10.35 -39.58 3.37
CA GLN A 92 -10.72 -40.39 2.23
C GLN A 92 -9.86 -41.67 2.16
N ARG A 93 -10.44 -42.78 1.71
CA ARG A 93 -9.77 -44.09 1.69
C ARG A 93 -8.47 -44.09 0.90
N TRP A 94 -8.39 -43.34 -0.20
CA TRP A 94 -7.17 -43.26 -1.01
C TRP A 94 -5.99 -42.64 -0.27
N ILE A 95 -6.22 -41.84 0.79
CA ILE A 95 -5.14 -41.30 1.64
C ILE A 95 -4.46 -42.46 2.38
N ALA A 96 -5.25 -43.43 2.87
CA ALA A 96 -4.68 -44.63 3.49
C ALA A 96 -3.85 -45.45 2.48
N ASP A 97 -4.35 -45.59 1.25
CA ASP A 97 -3.65 -46.31 0.19
C ASP A 97 -2.32 -45.61 -0.17
N GLN A 98 -2.34 -44.28 -0.33
CA GLN A 98 -1.15 -43.48 -0.62
C GLN A 98 -0.13 -43.51 0.52
N GLN A 99 -0.57 -43.38 1.77
CA GLN A 99 0.31 -43.44 2.93
C GLN A 99 0.89 -44.85 3.13
N GLY A 100 0.11 -45.89 2.83
CA GLY A 100 0.57 -47.27 2.78
C GLY A 100 1.68 -47.46 1.74
N GLU A 101 1.50 -46.92 0.53
CA GLU A 101 2.52 -46.99 -0.53
C GLU A 101 3.80 -46.26 -0.12
N ARG A 102 3.69 -45.04 0.40
CA ARG A 102 4.86 -44.27 0.90
C ARG A 102 5.61 -45.02 1.99
N ALA A 103 4.89 -45.58 2.95
CA ALA A 103 5.49 -46.37 4.02
C ALA A 103 6.19 -47.63 3.47
N ALA A 104 5.58 -48.33 2.50
CA ALA A 104 6.18 -49.51 1.88
C ALA A 104 7.48 -49.19 1.14
N ARG A 105 7.52 -48.08 0.40
CA ARG A 105 8.74 -47.63 -0.31
C ARG A 105 9.83 -47.20 0.68
N GLN A 106 9.48 -46.43 1.70
CA GLN A 106 10.40 -46.02 2.76
C GLN A 106 11.02 -47.20 3.52
N ALA A 107 10.23 -48.27 3.73
CA ALA A 107 10.62 -49.40 4.58
C ALA A 107 11.28 -50.55 3.82
N CYS A 108 10.80 -50.84 2.61
CA CYS A 108 11.23 -51.99 1.82
C CYS A 108 12.03 -51.61 0.56
N GLY A 109 12.25 -50.33 0.30
CA GLY A 109 13.01 -49.80 -0.84
C GLY A 109 12.13 -49.14 -1.91
N ASP A 110 12.66 -48.12 -2.58
CA ASP A 110 11.93 -47.35 -3.58
C ASP A 110 11.64 -48.13 -4.87
N ASP A 111 12.50 -49.11 -5.22
CA ASP A 111 12.44 -49.91 -6.46
C ASP A 111 11.47 -51.11 -6.39
N LEU A 112 10.49 -51.08 -5.48
CA LEU A 112 9.48 -52.14 -5.38
C LEU A 112 8.68 -52.28 -6.69
N GLY A 113 8.75 -53.46 -7.30
CA GLY A 113 7.89 -53.83 -8.42
C GLY A 113 6.40 -53.86 -8.05
N ARG A 114 5.51 -53.57 -9.01
CA ARG A 114 4.05 -53.46 -8.78
C ARG A 114 3.44 -54.65 -8.00
N GLN A 115 3.84 -55.88 -8.33
CA GLN A 115 3.34 -57.08 -7.66
C GLN A 115 3.80 -57.18 -6.20
N ALA A 116 5.07 -56.86 -5.92
CA ALA A 116 5.62 -56.88 -4.57
C ALA A 116 4.95 -55.80 -3.70
N LEU A 117 4.80 -54.59 -4.24
CA LEU A 117 4.08 -53.51 -3.57
C LEU A 117 2.63 -53.90 -3.25
N ALA A 118 1.90 -54.43 -4.23
CA ALA A 118 0.52 -54.88 -4.02
C ALA A 118 0.41 -55.96 -2.92
N ALA A 119 1.35 -56.91 -2.87
CA ALA A 119 1.40 -57.95 -1.85
C ALA A 119 1.68 -57.41 -0.43
N ILE A 120 2.51 -56.37 -0.32
CA ILE A 120 2.77 -55.66 0.95
C ILE A 120 1.51 -54.90 1.39
N LEU A 121 0.93 -54.10 0.48
CA LEU A 121 -0.23 -53.26 0.78
C LEU A 121 -1.47 -54.09 1.16
N ALA A 122 -1.66 -55.27 0.57
CA ALA A 122 -2.76 -56.17 0.91
C ALA A 122 -2.74 -56.64 2.38
N ARG A 123 -1.59 -56.57 3.06
CA ARG A 123 -1.41 -56.98 4.47
C ARG A 123 -1.11 -55.81 5.41
N ALA A 124 -0.88 -54.62 4.86
CA ALA A 124 -0.54 -53.44 5.63
C ALA A 124 -1.73 -52.98 6.47
N LYS A 125 -1.46 -52.55 7.70
CA LYS A 125 -2.44 -51.90 8.56
C LYS A 125 -2.09 -50.42 8.62
N VAL A 126 -2.98 -49.58 8.10
CA VAL A 126 -2.82 -48.13 8.09
C VAL A 126 -3.79 -47.54 9.11
N LYS A 127 -3.27 -46.87 10.13
CA LYS A 127 -4.04 -46.05 11.06
C LYS A 127 -3.85 -44.59 10.69
N LEU A 128 -4.94 -43.89 10.36
CA LEU A 128 -4.92 -42.46 10.05
C LEU A 128 -5.24 -41.64 11.30
N GLU A 129 -4.53 -40.53 11.46
CA GLU A 129 -4.68 -39.59 12.56
C GLU A 129 -4.81 -38.17 11.98
N PRO A 130 -6.04 -37.70 11.68
CA PRO A 130 -6.27 -36.36 11.18
C PRO A 130 -6.04 -35.30 12.27
N SER A 131 -5.44 -34.18 11.90
CA SER A 131 -5.26 -33.00 12.74
C SER A 131 -5.48 -31.72 11.93
N LEU A 132 -6.12 -30.73 12.56
CA LEU A 132 -6.41 -29.44 11.96
C LEU A 132 -5.77 -28.34 12.82
N TYR A 133 -5.05 -27.44 12.17
CA TYR A 133 -4.45 -26.30 12.85
C TYR A 133 -4.36 -25.08 11.94
N VAL A 134 -4.24 -23.91 12.57
CA VAL A 134 -4.03 -22.63 11.91
C VAL A 134 -2.65 -22.12 12.24
N LEU A 135 -1.94 -21.64 11.22
CA LEU A 135 -0.63 -21.02 11.34
C LEU A 135 -0.77 -19.51 11.11
N LEU A 136 -0.54 -18.74 12.16
CA LEU A 136 -0.53 -17.28 12.11
C LEU A 136 0.73 -16.77 11.41
N SER A 137 0.72 -15.51 10.98
CA SER A 137 1.83 -14.92 10.22
C SER A 137 3.11 -14.67 11.02
N ASN A 138 3.03 -14.73 12.35
CA ASN A 138 4.18 -14.76 13.24
C ASN A 138 4.74 -16.18 13.48
N GLY A 139 4.16 -17.21 12.81
CA GLY A 139 4.56 -18.61 12.95
C GLY A 139 3.92 -19.37 14.11
N VAL A 140 3.03 -18.73 14.89
CA VAL A 140 2.30 -19.43 15.97
C VAL A 140 1.31 -20.42 15.37
N ARG A 141 1.37 -21.66 15.85
CA ARG A 141 0.46 -22.75 15.48
C ARG A 141 -0.63 -22.91 16.54
N LEU A 142 -1.89 -22.82 16.13
CA LEU A 142 -3.06 -22.98 17.00
C LEU A 142 -3.90 -24.18 16.53
N PRO A 143 -4.18 -25.16 17.40
CA PRO A 143 -5.13 -26.22 17.10
C PRO A 143 -6.52 -25.64 16.80
N ALA A 144 -7.25 -26.26 15.86
CA ALA A 144 -8.58 -25.82 15.48
C ALA A 144 -9.54 -27.02 15.39
N THR A 145 -10.80 -26.78 15.71
CA THR A 145 -11.90 -27.73 15.51
C THR A 145 -12.92 -27.15 14.55
N VAL A 146 -13.62 -28.02 13.82
CA VAL A 146 -14.71 -27.60 12.92
C VAL A 146 -15.99 -27.51 13.74
N ALA A 147 -16.53 -26.31 13.86
CA ALA A 147 -17.77 -26.04 14.59
C ALA A 147 -19.01 -26.13 13.68
N LYS A 148 -18.87 -25.79 12.39
CA LYS A 148 -19.93 -25.95 11.39
C LYS A 148 -19.32 -26.29 10.04
N TYR A 149 -19.96 -27.19 9.30
CA TYR A 149 -19.45 -27.73 8.05
C TYR A 149 -20.55 -27.79 6.99
N ASN A 150 -20.35 -27.14 5.84
CA ASN A 150 -21.26 -27.20 4.69
C ASN A 150 -20.40 -27.43 3.43
N PRO A 151 -20.23 -28.70 3.01
CA PRO A 151 -19.41 -29.08 1.87
C PRO A 151 -20.13 -28.87 0.52
N PRO A 152 -19.38 -28.81 -0.59
CA PRO A 152 -19.94 -28.72 -1.92
C PRO A 152 -20.94 -29.86 -2.21
N ALA A 153 -22.07 -29.54 -2.83
CA ALA A 153 -23.23 -30.43 -2.89
C ALA A 153 -23.09 -31.66 -3.82
N ALA A 154 -22.13 -31.70 -4.76
CA ALA A 154 -22.16 -32.68 -5.86
C ALA A 154 -20.79 -33.19 -6.31
N ALA A 155 -19.84 -33.43 -5.39
CA ALA A 155 -18.44 -33.80 -5.71
C ALA A 155 -17.76 -32.83 -6.73
N THR A 156 -18.37 -31.66 -6.92
CA THR A 156 -18.03 -30.59 -7.85
C THR A 156 -18.10 -29.30 -7.05
N MET A 157 -17.23 -28.35 -7.38
CA MET A 157 -17.12 -27.09 -6.64
C MET A 157 -18.44 -26.32 -6.69
N SER A 158 -18.90 -25.82 -5.55
CA SER A 158 -20.19 -25.15 -5.40
C SER A 158 -20.06 -24.00 -4.39
N GLY A 159 -20.96 -23.02 -4.44
CA GLY A 159 -21.06 -21.90 -3.50
C GLY A 159 -21.50 -22.30 -2.09
N ARG A 160 -21.73 -23.60 -1.84
CA ARG A 160 -21.97 -24.19 -0.52
C ARG A 160 -20.68 -24.82 0.00
N ASP A 161 -19.62 -24.03 0.11
CA ASP A 161 -18.29 -24.53 0.45
C ASP A 161 -17.70 -23.68 1.59
N LEU A 162 -18.28 -23.83 2.79
CA LEU A 162 -17.92 -23.05 3.97
C LEU A 162 -17.76 -23.95 5.20
N ALA A 163 -16.70 -23.67 5.97
CA ALA A 163 -16.47 -24.21 7.28
C ALA A 163 -16.27 -23.08 8.29
N LEU A 164 -16.84 -23.27 9.48
CA LEU A 164 -16.60 -22.45 10.66
C LEU A 164 -15.66 -23.21 11.58
N LEU A 165 -14.53 -22.61 11.92
CA LEU A 165 -13.55 -23.17 12.84
C LEU A 165 -13.61 -22.45 14.19
N LYS A 166 -13.32 -23.19 15.26
CA LYS A 166 -13.08 -22.66 16.60
C LYS A 166 -11.66 -22.97 17.06
N LEU A 167 -11.01 -21.96 17.61
CA LEU A 167 -9.68 -22.01 18.19
C LEU A 167 -9.69 -21.41 19.59
N GLU A 168 -8.81 -21.91 20.45
CA GLU A 168 -8.57 -21.31 21.76
C GLU A 168 -7.64 -20.11 21.63
N ALA A 169 -8.22 -18.94 21.36
CA ALA A 169 -7.51 -17.68 21.19
C ALA A 169 -8.39 -16.49 21.62
N ALA A 170 -7.76 -15.36 21.93
CA ALA A 170 -8.42 -14.12 22.33
C ALA A 170 -7.75 -12.92 21.66
N ASP A 171 -8.48 -11.82 21.55
CA ASP A 171 -8.04 -10.57 20.91
C ASP A 171 -7.48 -10.77 19.48
N MET A 172 -7.97 -11.78 18.76
CA MET A 172 -7.53 -12.01 17.40
C MET A 172 -7.92 -10.83 16.50
N PRO A 173 -7.08 -10.47 15.52
CA PRO A 173 -7.47 -9.53 14.48
C PRO A 173 -8.68 -10.06 13.74
N THR A 174 -9.69 -9.22 13.49
CA THR A 174 -10.91 -9.67 12.82
C THR A 174 -11.25 -8.86 11.59
N LEU A 175 -11.95 -9.50 10.65
CA LEU A 175 -12.59 -8.82 9.53
C LEU A 175 -14.08 -8.72 9.74
N VAL A 176 -14.62 -7.57 9.34
CA VAL A 176 -16.07 -7.36 9.29
C VAL A 176 -16.62 -7.81 7.95
N LEU A 177 -17.77 -8.47 7.98
CA LEU A 177 -18.51 -8.76 6.75
C LEU A 177 -19.08 -7.45 6.21
N GLY A 178 -18.83 -7.18 4.94
CA GLY A 178 -19.50 -6.13 4.18
C GLY A 178 -20.88 -6.56 3.71
N ASP A 179 -21.52 -5.72 2.89
CA ASP A 179 -22.76 -6.06 2.20
C ASP A 179 -22.47 -6.32 0.71
N SER A 180 -22.36 -7.61 0.37
CA SER A 180 -22.11 -8.03 -1.00
C SER A 180 -23.25 -7.72 -1.97
N SER A 181 -24.45 -7.36 -1.49
CA SER A 181 -25.57 -6.99 -2.36
C SER A 181 -25.40 -5.61 -3.02
N ASN A 182 -24.55 -4.75 -2.44
CA ASN A 182 -24.22 -3.44 -2.98
C ASN A 182 -23.05 -3.46 -3.97
N ALA A 183 -22.40 -4.62 -4.12
CA ALA A 183 -21.26 -4.78 -5.00
C ALA A 183 -21.69 -4.65 -6.47
N LYS A 184 -20.86 -4.01 -7.29
CA LYS A 184 -21.13 -3.71 -8.71
C LYS A 184 -20.01 -4.25 -9.60
N LEU A 185 -20.35 -4.43 -10.88
CA LEU A 185 -19.34 -4.73 -11.90
C LEU A 185 -18.27 -3.62 -11.92
N GLY A 186 -17.00 -4.02 -11.92
CA GLY A 186 -15.86 -3.11 -11.90
C GLY A 186 -15.41 -2.65 -10.51
N ASP A 187 -16.18 -2.93 -9.44
CA ASP A 187 -15.73 -2.64 -8.07
C ASP A 187 -14.44 -3.41 -7.78
N LYS A 188 -13.49 -2.72 -7.15
CA LYS A 188 -12.20 -3.31 -6.78
C LYS A 188 -12.37 -4.36 -5.71
N LEU A 189 -11.65 -5.46 -5.89
CA LEU A 189 -11.65 -6.61 -5.00
C LEU A 189 -10.22 -7.08 -4.78
N HIS A 190 -9.89 -7.37 -3.53
CA HIS A 190 -8.57 -7.85 -3.14
C HIS A 190 -8.71 -9.20 -2.44
N ILE A 191 -8.03 -10.23 -2.94
CA ILE A 191 -8.01 -11.54 -2.32
C ILE A 191 -6.77 -11.65 -1.47
N LEU A 192 -6.95 -12.00 -0.19
CA LEU A 192 -5.84 -12.27 0.72
C LEU A 192 -5.76 -13.77 0.96
N GLY A 193 -4.56 -14.34 0.88
CA GLY A 193 -4.37 -15.75 1.19
C GLY A 193 -2.97 -16.29 0.95
N PHE A 194 -2.86 -17.61 0.94
CA PHE A 194 -1.59 -18.34 0.90
C PHE A 194 -1.49 -19.17 -0.38
N PRO A 195 -1.19 -18.55 -1.53
CA PRO A 195 -1.09 -19.28 -2.78
C PRO A 195 0.06 -20.30 -2.67
N GLY A 196 -0.23 -21.56 -2.99
CA GLY A 196 0.69 -22.68 -2.87
C GLY A 196 1.99 -22.45 -3.62
N VAL A 197 1.95 -21.72 -4.74
CA VAL A 197 3.13 -21.32 -5.51
C VAL A 197 4.11 -20.44 -4.74
N VAL A 198 3.63 -19.65 -3.76
CA VAL A 198 4.47 -18.86 -2.85
C VAL A 198 4.98 -19.74 -1.71
N LEU A 199 4.14 -20.63 -1.17
CA LEU A 199 4.51 -21.59 -0.11
C LEU A 199 5.63 -22.53 -0.57
N SER A 200 5.61 -22.99 -1.83
CA SER A 200 6.60 -23.91 -2.37
C SER A 200 7.74 -23.21 -3.13
N HIS A 201 7.77 -21.88 -3.20
CA HIS A 201 8.77 -21.17 -3.99
C HIS A 201 10.19 -21.38 -3.44
N GLU A 202 11.13 -21.76 -4.30
CA GLU A 202 12.51 -22.12 -3.94
C GLU A 202 13.37 -20.91 -3.58
N LEU A 203 13.10 -19.75 -4.20
CA LEU A 203 13.83 -18.50 -3.97
C LEU A 203 13.37 -17.71 -2.73
N LEU A 204 12.33 -18.17 -2.01
CA LEU A 204 11.77 -17.45 -0.87
C LEU A 204 12.21 -18.06 0.47
N ASN A 205 12.57 -17.18 1.42
CA ASN A 205 12.86 -17.58 2.80
C ASN A 205 11.60 -18.18 3.45
N ALA A 206 11.77 -19.20 4.30
CA ALA A 206 10.71 -19.82 5.08
C ALA A 206 9.86 -18.83 5.89
N SER A 207 10.47 -17.75 6.41
CA SER A 207 9.74 -16.70 7.14
C SER A 207 8.72 -15.95 6.27
N ASN A 208 8.95 -15.87 4.95
CA ASN A 208 8.06 -15.17 4.03
C ASN A 208 6.90 -16.06 3.56
N LYS A 209 6.96 -17.37 3.84
CA LYS A 209 5.94 -18.36 3.44
C LYS A 209 4.73 -18.37 4.39
N VAL A 210 4.83 -17.71 5.55
CA VAL A 210 3.73 -17.57 6.52
C VAL A 210 3.05 -16.21 6.47
N GLU A 211 3.41 -15.37 5.50
CA GLU A 211 2.75 -14.07 5.28
C GLU A 211 1.74 -14.18 4.13
N ALA A 212 0.51 -13.69 4.36
CA ALA A 212 -0.53 -13.73 3.34
C ALA A 212 -0.14 -12.84 2.13
N SER A 213 -0.28 -13.38 0.94
CA SER A 213 -0.19 -12.65 -0.31
C SER A 213 -1.50 -11.94 -0.63
N VAL A 214 -1.43 -10.85 -1.38
CA VAL A 214 -2.60 -10.12 -1.88
C VAL A 214 -2.61 -10.18 -3.40
N THR A 215 -3.74 -10.60 -3.98
CA THR A 215 -4.00 -10.46 -5.42
C THR A 215 -5.13 -9.48 -5.65
N ASN A 216 -4.98 -8.64 -6.67
CA ASN A 216 -5.87 -7.53 -6.94
C ASN A 216 -6.65 -7.79 -8.22
N GLY A 217 -7.92 -7.42 -8.21
CA GLY A 217 -8.78 -7.44 -9.39
C GLY A 217 -10.02 -6.58 -9.19
N ALA A 218 -11.04 -6.90 -9.95
CA ALA A 218 -12.36 -6.31 -9.90
C ALA A 218 -13.42 -7.40 -10.01
N ILE A 219 -14.65 -7.02 -9.67
CA ILE A 219 -15.81 -7.86 -9.92
C ILE A 219 -16.11 -7.86 -11.42
N SER A 220 -16.02 -9.04 -12.03
CA SER A 220 -16.18 -9.24 -13.47
C SER A 220 -17.52 -9.86 -13.84
N GLY A 221 -18.31 -10.31 -12.85
CA GLY A 221 -19.60 -10.93 -13.09
C GLY A 221 -20.35 -11.32 -11.82
N PHE A 222 -21.66 -11.50 -11.95
CA PHE A 222 -22.50 -12.16 -10.96
C PHE A 222 -23.10 -13.41 -11.62
N LYS A 223 -22.89 -14.57 -11.01
CA LYS A 223 -23.25 -15.87 -11.58
C LYS A 223 -23.97 -16.73 -10.55
N GLN A 224 -24.44 -17.88 -10.98
CA GLN A 224 -24.94 -18.94 -10.11
C GLN A 224 -24.15 -20.21 -10.35
N ASP A 225 -23.91 -20.97 -9.28
CA ASP A 225 -23.32 -22.29 -9.40
C ASP A 225 -24.34 -23.34 -9.89
N ILE A 226 -23.90 -24.59 -10.04
CA ILE A 226 -24.76 -25.71 -10.47
C ILE A 226 -25.92 -26.03 -9.51
N THR A 227 -25.89 -25.49 -8.30
CA THR A 227 -26.93 -25.62 -7.27
C THR A 227 -27.73 -24.33 -7.07
N ASN A 228 -27.68 -23.43 -8.06
CA ASN A 228 -28.35 -22.13 -8.07
C ASN A 228 -27.94 -21.20 -6.92
N GLN A 229 -26.77 -21.39 -6.31
CA GLN A 229 -26.24 -20.46 -5.32
C GLN A 229 -25.56 -19.29 -6.00
N PRO A 230 -25.79 -18.05 -5.54
CA PRO A 230 -25.12 -16.88 -6.09
C PRO A 230 -23.62 -16.93 -5.81
N VAL A 231 -22.82 -16.58 -6.82
CA VAL A 231 -21.38 -16.40 -6.71
C VAL A 231 -20.95 -15.12 -7.42
N ILE A 232 -19.93 -14.46 -6.88
CA ILE A 232 -19.31 -13.29 -7.49
C ILE A 232 -18.12 -13.76 -8.31
N GLN A 233 -18.09 -13.41 -9.59
CA GLN A 233 -16.94 -13.65 -10.46
C GLN A 233 -15.96 -12.48 -10.34
N THR A 234 -14.66 -12.78 -10.28
CA THR A 234 -13.58 -11.79 -10.26
C THR A 234 -12.45 -12.17 -11.20
N ASP A 235 -11.78 -11.15 -11.71
CA ASP A 235 -10.54 -11.30 -12.49
C ASP A 235 -9.27 -11.31 -11.62
N ALA A 236 -9.40 -11.13 -10.29
CA ALA A 236 -8.29 -11.19 -9.36
C ALA A 236 -7.59 -12.56 -9.45
N PRO A 237 -6.26 -12.61 -9.66
CA PRO A 237 -5.57 -13.88 -9.80
C PRO A 237 -5.74 -14.81 -8.60
N ALA A 238 -5.94 -16.10 -8.85
CA ALA A 238 -6.11 -17.10 -7.81
C ALA A 238 -5.36 -18.40 -8.15
N ALA A 239 -4.82 -19.04 -7.13
CA ALA A 239 -4.15 -20.33 -7.24
C ALA A 239 -4.57 -21.24 -6.08
N GLY A 240 -4.29 -22.54 -6.19
CA GLY A 240 -4.44 -23.47 -5.06
C GLY A 240 -3.77 -22.92 -3.81
N GLY A 241 -4.44 -22.98 -2.67
CA GLY A 241 -4.01 -22.37 -1.39
C GLY A 241 -4.69 -21.03 -1.05
N ASN A 242 -5.20 -20.27 -2.03
CA ASN A 242 -6.03 -19.08 -1.77
C ASN A 242 -7.45 -19.45 -1.31
N SER A 243 -7.89 -20.69 -1.53
CA SER A 243 -9.20 -21.19 -1.11
C SER A 243 -9.48 -20.88 0.36
N GLY A 244 -10.62 -20.26 0.63
CA GLY A 244 -11.07 -19.84 1.96
C GLY A 244 -10.61 -18.44 2.35
N GLY A 245 -9.78 -17.82 1.51
CA GLY A 245 -9.31 -16.45 1.70
C GLY A 245 -10.43 -15.41 1.55
N PRO A 246 -10.39 -14.33 2.35
CA PRO A 246 -11.36 -13.26 2.21
C PRO A 246 -11.11 -12.45 0.95
N ALA A 247 -12.19 -12.12 0.25
CA ALA A 247 -12.22 -11.14 -0.80
C ALA A 247 -12.71 -9.80 -0.21
N VAL A 248 -11.80 -8.84 -0.06
CA VAL A 248 -12.06 -7.57 0.62
C VAL A 248 -12.28 -6.42 -0.37
N GLY A 249 -13.20 -5.53 -0.01
CA GLY A 249 -13.47 -4.29 -0.73
C GLY A 249 -12.49 -3.17 -0.33
N MET A 250 -12.82 -1.95 -0.77
CA MET A 250 -11.99 -0.76 -0.58
C MET A 250 -11.97 -0.24 0.87
N LEU A 251 -12.94 -0.62 1.70
CA LEU A 251 -12.99 -0.21 3.11
C LEU A 251 -12.42 -1.30 4.05
N GLY A 252 -11.85 -2.38 3.50
CA GLY A 252 -11.32 -3.51 4.25
C GLY A 252 -12.38 -4.49 4.77
N GLU A 253 -13.63 -4.33 4.35
CA GLU A 253 -14.75 -5.22 4.62
C GLU A 253 -14.75 -6.44 3.67
N VAL A 254 -15.17 -7.59 4.17
CA VAL A 254 -15.22 -8.83 3.39
C VAL A 254 -16.49 -8.85 2.55
N LEU A 255 -16.34 -8.83 1.23
CA LEU A 255 -17.43 -8.99 0.27
C LEU A 255 -17.69 -10.46 -0.07
N GLY A 256 -16.76 -11.36 0.26
CA GLY A 256 -16.99 -12.80 0.18
C GLY A 256 -15.76 -13.66 0.47
N VAL A 257 -15.88 -14.96 0.20
CA VAL A 257 -14.83 -15.97 0.42
C VAL A 257 -14.47 -16.62 -0.90
N LEU A 258 -13.20 -16.55 -1.32
CA LEU A 258 -12.74 -17.24 -2.53
C LEU A 258 -12.93 -18.75 -2.35
N THR A 259 -13.54 -19.41 -3.33
CA THR A 259 -13.84 -20.85 -3.26
C THR A 259 -13.24 -21.65 -4.40
N PHE A 260 -13.54 -21.29 -5.65
CA PHE A 260 -13.13 -22.07 -6.81
C PHE A 260 -12.69 -21.22 -7.99
N VAL A 261 -11.86 -21.83 -8.83
CA VAL A 261 -11.27 -21.24 -10.03
C VAL A 261 -11.75 -22.03 -11.26
N THR A 262 -11.72 -21.38 -12.43
CA THR A 262 -11.97 -22.09 -13.69
C THR A 262 -10.72 -22.85 -14.10
N THR A 263 -10.86 -24.08 -14.57
CA THR A 263 -9.76 -24.88 -15.14
C THR A 263 -10.04 -25.19 -16.60
N GLU A 264 -9.00 -25.32 -17.41
CA GLU A 264 -9.15 -25.66 -18.84
C GLU A 264 -9.90 -26.98 -19.05
N SER A 265 -10.88 -26.97 -19.96
CA SER A 265 -11.55 -28.16 -20.45
C SER A 265 -10.58 -28.99 -21.31
N GLY A 266 -10.36 -30.27 -20.96
CA GLY A 266 -9.49 -31.16 -21.74
C GLY A 266 -8.39 -31.90 -20.97
N GLY A 267 -8.41 -31.86 -19.63
CA GLY A 267 -7.66 -32.81 -18.79
C GLY A 267 -6.25 -32.37 -18.36
N ARG A 268 -5.77 -31.18 -18.73
CA ARG A 268 -4.51 -30.63 -18.20
C ARG A 268 -4.65 -29.97 -16.82
N GLY A 269 -5.86 -29.59 -16.42
CA GLY A 269 -6.13 -29.04 -15.08
C GLY A 269 -5.51 -27.66 -14.82
N GLU A 270 -4.98 -27.00 -15.84
CA GLU A 270 -4.42 -25.65 -15.74
C GLU A 270 -5.50 -24.64 -15.35
N ILE A 271 -5.15 -23.72 -14.45
CA ILE A 271 -6.07 -22.69 -13.95
C ILE A 271 -6.19 -21.58 -14.99
N VAL A 272 -7.42 -21.29 -15.42
CA VAL A 272 -7.76 -20.14 -16.26
C VAL A 272 -7.93 -18.92 -15.36
N GLN A 273 -6.91 -18.06 -15.34
CA GLN A 273 -6.96 -16.80 -14.61
C GLN A 273 -8.02 -15.87 -15.19
N GLY A 274 -8.56 -14.96 -14.35
CA GLY A 274 -9.59 -14.01 -14.78
C GLY A 274 -11.04 -14.50 -14.57
N PHE A 275 -11.22 -15.78 -14.23
CA PHE A 275 -12.52 -16.43 -14.05
C PHE A 275 -12.57 -17.19 -12.72
N ASN A 276 -12.46 -16.45 -11.64
CA ASN A 276 -12.43 -16.96 -10.27
C ASN A 276 -13.73 -16.61 -9.55
N PHE A 277 -14.15 -17.43 -8.58
CA PHE A 277 -15.46 -17.32 -7.96
C PHE A 277 -15.40 -17.23 -6.44
N VAL A 278 -16.19 -16.30 -5.92
CA VAL A 278 -16.26 -15.92 -4.51
C VAL A 278 -17.68 -16.17 -4.00
N ILE A 279 -17.79 -16.82 -2.84
CA ILE A 279 -19.03 -16.98 -2.08
C ILE A 279 -19.38 -15.61 -1.47
N PRO A 280 -20.55 -15.00 -1.79
CA PRO A 280 -20.89 -13.66 -1.31
C PRO A 280 -20.97 -13.59 0.22
N SER A 281 -20.67 -12.42 0.81
CA SER A 281 -20.74 -12.21 2.25
C SER A 281 -22.15 -12.46 2.81
N SER A 282 -23.21 -12.25 2.03
CA SER A 282 -24.58 -12.62 2.40
C SER A 282 -24.73 -14.12 2.70
N ALA A 283 -24.14 -14.98 1.87
CA ALA A 283 -24.14 -16.43 2.08
C ALA A 283 -23.31 -16.83 3.31
N VAL A 284 -22.22 -16.11 3.61
CA VAL A 284 -21.46 -16.30 4.86
C VAL A 284 -22.31 -15.94 6.08
N ARG A 285 -23.03 -14.81 6.03
CA ARG A 285 -23.97 -14.42 7.10
C ARG A 285 -25.02 -15.49 7.32
N ASP A 286 -25.62 -16.00 6.25
CA ASP A 286 -26.61 -17.07 6.33
C ASP A 286 -26.01 -18.37 6.90
N PHE A 287 -24.78 -18.70 6.50
CA PHE A 287 -24.07 -19.86 7.01
C PHE A 287 -23.82 -19.78 8.52
N ILE A 288 -23.48 -18.63 9.08
CA ILE A 288 -23.22 -18.48 10.52
C ILE A 288 -24.48 -18.21 11.36
N LYS A 289 -25.66 -18.01 10.75
CA LYS A 289 -26.91 -17.90 11.50
C LYS A 289 -27.12 -19.13 12.38
N GLY A 290 -27.56 -18.89 13.62
CA GLY A 290 -27.80 -19.92 14.63
C GLY A 290 -26.53 -20.52 15.26
N THR A 291 -25.36 -19.90 15.06
CA THR A 291 -24.11 -20.26 15.74
C THR A 291 -23.82 -19.31 16.90
N GLU A 292 -22.85 -19.66 17.74
CA GLU A 292 -22.43 -18.86 18.91
C GLU A 292 -21.45 -17.74 18.56
N VAL A 293 -21.19 -17.46 17.28
CA VAL A 293 -20.21 -16.48 16.84
C VAL A 293 -20.65 -15.06 17.26
N PRO A 294 -19.88 -14.36 18.11
CA PRO A 294 -20.23 -13.02 18.55
C PRO A 294 -19.73 -11.97 17.54
N LEU A 295 -20.61 -11.53 16.64
CA LEU A 295 -20.25 -10.61 15.55
C LEU A 295 -19.97 -9.16 16.00
N ASP A 296 -20.50 -8.75 17.16
CA ASP A 296 -20.32 -7.41 17.72
C ASP A 296 -19.14 -7.31 18.69
N GLU A 297 -18.43 -8.42 18.91
CA GLU A 297 -17.27 -8.47 19.81
C GLU A 297 -16.12 -7.63 19.26
N LYS A 298 -15.62 -6.70 20.07
CA LYS A 298 -14.54 -5.80 19.68
C LYS A 298 -13.18 -6.42 20.00
N SER A 299 -12.33 -6.54 18.98
CA SER A 299 -10.93 -6.93 19.14
C SER A 299 -10.10 -5.77 19.71
N ARG A 300 -9.44 -5.96 20.87
CA ARG A 300 -8.47 -4.97 21.36
C ARG A 300 -7.32 -4.78 20.38
N PHE A 301 -6.94 -5.84 19.66
CA PHE A 301 -5.94 -5.77 18.61
C PHE A 301 -6.40 -4.83 17.48
N ASN A 302 -7.62 -4.99 16.95
CA ASN A 302 -8.12 -4.09 15.90
C ASN A 302 -8.14 -2.63 16.36
N VAL A 303 -8.52 -2.37 17.62
CA VAL A 303 -8.53 -1.00 18.17
C VAL A 303 -7.12 -0.40 18.13
N ALA A 304 -6.12 -1.11 18.67
CA ALA A 304 -4.73 -0.64 18.69
C ALA A 304 -4.16 -0.53 17.26
N TRP A 305 -4.36 -1.55 16.43
CA TRP A 305 -3.85 -1.61 15.07
C TRP A 305 -4.42 -0.52 14.17
N HIS A 306 -5.75 -0.35 14.17
CA HIS A 306 -6.41 0.65 13.33
C HIS A 306 -6.09 2.08 13.79
N ALA A 307 -5.97 2.31 15.10
CA ALA A 307 -5.53 3.60 15.62
C ALA A 307 -4.08 3.91 15.17
N GLY A 308 -3.20 2.90 15.23
CA GLY A 308 -1.83 3.03 14.75
C GLY A 308 -1.75 3.34 13.26
N LEU A 309 -2.52 2.63 12.43
CA LEU A 309 -2.59 2.89 10.99
C LEU A 309 -3.12 4.30 10.68
N ALA A 310 -4.20 4.71 11.31
CA ALA A 310 -4.77 6.04 11.12
C ALA A 310 -3.76 7.15 11.46
N ASP A 311 -3.03 7.01 12.58
CA ASP A 311 -1.98 7.95 12.94
C ASP A 311 -0.77 7.88 12.00
N TYR A 312 -0.39 6.68 11.55
CA TYR A 312 0.72 6.49 10.62
C TYR A 312 0.46 7.19 9.28
N PHE A 313 -0.71 6.97 8.69
CA PHE A 313 -1.09 7.61 7.42
C PHE A 313 -1.35 9.11 7.57
N ALA A 314 -1.73 9.59 8.77
CA ALA A 314 -1.78 11.02 9.08
C ALA A 314 -0.39 11.65 9.34
N GLY A 315 0.69 10.86 9.33
CA GLY A 315 2.06 11.31 9.60
C GLY A 315 2.38 11.58 11.08
N ASN A 316 1.52 11.09 11.99
CA ASN A 316 1.65 11.21 13.46
C ASN A 316 2.43 10.02 14.04
N TYR A 317 3.66 9.82 13.58
CA TYR A 317 4.44 8.60 13.86
C TYR A 317 4.65 8.27 15.35
N SER A 318 4.81 9.28 16.21
CA SER A 318 4.96 9.05 17.66
C SER A 318 3.70 8.46 18.31
N ARG A 319 2.50 8.82 17.83
CA ARG A 319 1.24 8.19 18.30
C ARG A 319 1.07 6.82 17.67
N ALA A 320 1.40 6.69 16.38
CA ALA A 320 1.37 5.42 15.67
C ALA A 320 2.24 4.36 16.35
N GLU A 321 3.48 4.70 16.72
CA GLU A 321 4.41 3.80 17.42
C GLU A 321 3.81 3.24 18.72
N LYS A 322 3.15 4.07 19.53
CA LYS A 322 2.50 3.63 20.78
C LYS A 322 1.39 2.62 20.51
N SER A 323 0.53 2.92 19.54
CA SER A 323 -0.58 2.05 19.15
C SER A 323 -0.09 0.73 18.54
N PHE A 324 0.95 0.78 17.70
CA PHE A 324 1.58 -0.43 17.15
C PHE A 324 2.29 -1.26 18.22
N THR A 325 2.89 -0.61 19.23
CA THR A 325 3.48 -1.31 20.38
C THR A 325 2.41 -2.08 21.16
N GLU A 326 1.23 -1.49 21.37
CA GLU A 326 0.11 -2.20 22.01
C GLU A 326 -0.42 -3.35 21.14
N ALA A 327 -0.54 -3.15 19.82
CA ALA A 327 -0.90 -4.23 18.90
C ALA A 327 0.10 -5.39 18.97
N ASN A 328 1.41 -5.09 18.99
CA ASN A 328 2.47 -6.08 19.14
C ASN A 328 2.47 -6.75 20.54
N ARG A 329 2.00 -6.06 21.58
CA ARG A 329 1.86 -6.66 22.92
C ARG A 329 0.74 -7.71 22.94
N LEU A 330 -0.36 -7.46 22.23
CA LEU A 330 -1.50 -8.37 22.13
C LEU A 330 -1.17 -9.58 21.26
N LEU A 331 -0.56 -9.35 20.09
CA LEU A 331 -0.10 -10.41 19.19
C LEU A 331 1.33 -10.12 18.71
N PRO A 332 2.32 -10.71 19.40
CA PRO A 332 3.72 -10.43 19.14
C PRO A 332 4.19 -10.88 17.76
N GLU A 333 5.13 -10.11 17.21
CA GLU A 333 5.95 -10.47 16.04
C GLU A 333 5.14 -10.70 14.75
N LEU A 334 3.94 -10.13 14.64
CA LEU A 334 3.25 -10.08 13.36
C LEU A 334 4.08 -9.24 12.36
N PRO A 335 4.37 -9.75 11.14
CA PRO A 335 5.33 -9.12 10.22
C PRO A 335 5.03 -7.65 9.91
N ASP A 336 3.78 -7.34 9.58
CA ASP A 336 3.35 -5.97 9.26
C ASP A 336 3.36 -5.04 10.47
N VAL A 337 2.98 -5.56 11.65
CA VAL A 337 3.02 -4.79 12.90
C VAL A 337 4.47 -4.42 13.22
N ARG A 338 5.37 -5.39 13.18
CA ARG A 338 6.79 -5.19 13.44
C ARG A 338 7.40 -4.19 12.46
N ARG A 339 7.08 -4.32 11.16
CA ARG A 339 7.56 -3.41 10.12
C ARG A 339 7.08 -1.97 10.35
N LEU A 340 5.77 -1.76 10.49
CA LEU A 340 5.22 -0.41 10.65
C LEU A 340 5.58 0.21 12.01
N MET A 341 5.74 -0.59 13.06
CA MET A 341 6.27 -0.13 14.33
C MET A 341 7.71 0.38 14.19
N ALA A 342 8.58 -0.35 13.48
CA ALA A 342 9.96 0.07 13.23
C ALA A 342 10.03 1.33 12.35
N GLU A 343 9.19 1.42 11.32
CA GLU A 343 9.07 2.60 10.47
C GLU A 343 8.52 3.80 11.26
N ALA A 344 7.51 3.62 12.12
CA ALA A 344 7.00 4.71 12.95
C ALA A 344 8.04 5.23 13.96
N LYS A 345 8.88 4.33 14.49
CA LYS A 345 9.99 4.69 15.37
C LYS A 345 11.09 5.47 14.64
N ASN A 346 11.37 5.11 13.38
CA ASN A 346 12.35 5.77 12.53
C ASN A 346 11.69 6.16 11.20
N PRO A 347 10.89 7.23 11.19
CA PRO A 347 10.06 7.58 10.04
C PRO A 347 10.91 7.90 8.82
N PRO A 348 10.45 7.53 7.60
CA PRO A 348 11.16 7.87 6.39
C PRO A 348 11.28 9.39 6.27
N PRO A 349 12.42 9.91 5.76
CA PRO A 349 12.62 11.34 5.63
C PRO A 349 11.55 11.92 4.70
N ARG A 350 10.89 12.99 5.13
CA ARG A 350 9.93 13.69 4.27
C ARG A 350 10.71 14.32 3.10
N PRO A 351 10.23 14.16 1.85
CA PRO A 351 10.88 14.79 0.71
C PRO A 351 10.97 16.31 0.94
N PHE A 352 12.14 16.88 0.70
CA PHE A 352 12.34 18.32 0.82
C PHE A 352 11.35 19.06 -0.10
N PRO A 353 10.66 20.11 0.38
CA PRO A 353 9.60 20.76 -0.39
C PRO A 353 10.19 21.70 -1.44
N TRP A 354 10.78 21.12 -2.49
CA TRP A 354 11.46 21.83 -3.58
C TRP A 354 10.61 22.93 -4.21
N ALA A 355 9.28 22.77 -4.27
CA ALA A 355 8.38 23.81 -4.74
C ALA A 355 8.44 25.07 -3.86
N THR A 356 8.36 24.92 -2.54
CA THR A 356 8.49 26.05 -1.61
C THR A 356 9.89 26.63 -1.61
N GLY A 357 10.92 25.77 -1.65
CA GLY A 357 12.32 26.20 -1.76
C GLY A 357 12.56 27.02 -3.03
N ALA A 358 12.03 26.58 -4.17
CA ALA A 358 12.13 27.29 -5.44
C ALA A 358 11.43 28.65 -5.37
N VAL A 359 10.22 28.73 -4.84
CA VAL A 359 9.49 30.00 -4.67
C VAL A 359 10.30 30.99 -3.82
N VAL A 360 10.84 30.54 -2.67
CA VAL A 360 11.66 31.40 -1.80
C VAL A 360 12.90 31.90 -2.54
N VAL A 361 13.63 31.02 -3.21
CA VAL A 361 14.83 31.39 -3.99
C VAL A 361 14.50 32.37 -5.11
N THR A 362 13.40 32.15 -5.84
CA THR A 362 12.95 33.05 -6.90
C THR A 362 12.58 34.43 -6.35
N VAL A 363 11.83 34.51 -5.26
CA VAL A 363 11.44 35.78 -4.63
C VAL A 363 12.67 36.56 -4.16
N VAL A 364 13.61 35.89 -3.49
CA VAL A 364 14.87 36.51 -3.03
C VAL A 364 15.69 37.03 -4.22
N SER A 365 15.80 36.23 -5.29
CA SER A 365 16.54 36.60 -6.49
C SER A 365 15.92 37.80 -7.23
N LEU A 366 14.59 37.82 -7.36
CA LEU A 366 13.87 38.95 -7.95
C LEU A 366 13.98 40.21 -7.10
N GLY A 367 13.94 40.08 -5.77
CA GLY A 367 14.17 41.20 -4.85
C GLY A 367 15.57 41.79 -5.01
N ALA A 368 16.61 40.95 -5.06
CA ALA A 368 17.98 41.38 -5.28
C ALA A 368 18.16 42.05 -6.66
N ALA A 369 17.62 41.44 -7.72
CA ALA A 369 17.66 42.01 -9.07
C ALA A 369 16.93 43.36 -9.13
N GLY A 370 15.75 43.45 -8.50
CA GLY A 370 14.98 44.69 -8.37
C GLY A 370 15.74 45.79 -7.64
N ALA A 371 16.43 45.47 -6.54
CA ALA A 371 17.26 46.41 -5.80
C ALA A 371 18.43 46.93 -6.65
N VAL A 372 19.11 46.06 -7.39
CA VAL A 372 20.19 46.44 -8.32
C VAL A 372 19.65 47.35 -9.43
N LEU A 373 18.52 46.99 -10.04
CA LEU A 373 17.88 47.79 -11.08
C LEU A 373 17.42 49.15 -10.57
N ALA A 374 16.80 49.21 -9.38
CA ALA A 374 16.38 50.46 -8.75
C ALA A 374 17.57 51.37 -8.42
N THR A 375 18.67 50.80 -7.94
CA THR A 375 19.91 51.54 -7.66
C THR A 375 20.52 52.08 -8.95
N ARG A 376 20.56 51.26 -10.01
CA ARG A 376 21.05 51.67 -11.33
C ARG A 376 20.17 52.75 -11.96
N TRP A 377 18.85 52.61 -11.87
CA TRP A 377 17.89 53.62 -12.32
C TRP A 377 18.07 54.93 -11.54
N LYS A 378 18.14 54.89 -10.20
CA LYS A 378 18.34 56.09 -9.37
C LYS A 378 19.64 56.84 -9.72
N ARG A 379 20.73 56.12 -9.99
CA ARG A 379 22.01 56.70 -10.43
C ARG A 379 21.96 57.28 -11.85
N ASN A 380 21.20 56.67 -12.75
CA ASN A 380 21.22 57.02 -14.17
C ASN A 380 20.00 57.84 -14.63
N ARG A 381 18.99 58.10 -13.78
CA ARG A 381 17.73 58.78 -14.17
C ARG A 381 17.91 60.21 -14.69
N TYR A 382 19.03 60.84 -14.36
CA TYR A 382 19.39 62.19 -14.83
C TYR A 382 20.57 62.19 -15.80
N ARG A 383 21.08 61.01 -16.20
CA ARG A 383 22.12 60.92 -17.23
C ARG A 383 21.47 61.10 -18.59
N ILE A 384 21.88 62.14 -19.29
CA ILE A 384 21.51 62.41 -20.68
C ILE A 384 22.66 62.01 -21.61
N ARG A 385 22.34 61.60 -22.84
CA ARG A 385 23.36 61.22 -23.83
C ARG A 385 23.98 62.46 -24.47
N PRO A 386 25.25 62.42 -24.92
CA PRO A 386 25.86 63.54 -25.64
C PRO A 386 25.04 64.04 -26.84
N SER A 387 24.38 63.12 -27.56
CA SER A 387 23.47 63.46 -28.67
C SER A 387 22.23 64.25 -28.22
N GLU A 388 21.72 63.99 -27.02
CA GLU A 388 20.60 64.76 -26.45
C GLU A 388 21.06 66.14 -25.97
N VAL A 389 22.29 66.24 -25.42
CA VAL A 389 22.90 67.53 -25.09
C VAL A 389 23.05 68.39 -26.34
N LEU A 390 23.57 67.82 -27.44
CA LEU A 390 23.69 68.51 -28.73
C LEU A 390 22.32 68.96 -29.24
N ARG A 391 21.32 68.07 -29.20
CA ARG A 391 19.95 68.41 -29.57
C ARG A 391 19.37 69.53 -28.70
N LEU A 392 19.61 69.52 -27.39
CA LEU A 392 19.18 70.59 -26.49
C LEU A 392 19.84 71.93 -26.83
N ILE A 393 21.10 71.93 -27.25
CA ILE A 393 21.82 73.13 -27.67
C ILE A 393 21.29 73.67 -29.01
N GLU A 394 20.95 72.79 -29.94
CA GLU A 394 20.52 73.15 -31.30
C GLU A 394 19.04 73.53 -31.40
N THR A 395 18.16 72.89 -30.61
CA THR A 395 16.70 72.99 -30.78
C THR A 395 15.97 73.77 -29.67
N SER A 396 16.61 74.00 -28.52
CA SER A 396 15.97 74.72 -27.42
C SER A 396 16.00 76.22 -27.66
N ARG A 397 14.88 76.91 -27.38
CA ARG A 397 14.82 78.39 -27.42
C ARG A 397 15.80 79.02 -26.42
N GLU A 398 16.04 78.33 -25.32
CA GLU A 398 17.05 78.68 -24.32
C GLU A 398 18.09 77.56 -24.24
N LYS A 399 19.33 77.86 -24.62
CA LYS A 399 20.42 76.89 -24.57
C LYS A 399 20.66 76.41 -23.13
N PRO A 400 20.96 75.12 -22.89
CA PRO A 400 21.27 74.64 -21.55
C PRO A 400 22.57 75.26 -21.01
N ILE A 401 22.66 75.43 -19.71
CA ILE A 401 23.90 75.83 -19.03
C ILE A 401 24.76 74.58 -18.88
N ILE A 402 25.95 74.58 -19.48
CA ILE A 402 26.89 73.46 -19.34
C ILE A 402 27.84 73.75 -18.18
N LEU A 403 27.80 72.90 -17.16
CA LEU A 403 28.75 72.94 -16.05
C LEU A 403 29.76 71.82 -16.20
N ASP A 404 31.04 72.14 -16.20
CA ASP A 404 32.10 71.14 -16.10
C ASP A 404 32.44 70.97 -14.61
N VAL A 405 32.03 69.85 -14.02
CA VAL A 405 32.19 69.57 -12.59
C VAL A 405 33.30 68.57 -12.29
N ARG A 406 34.26 68.43 -13.22
CA ARG A 406 35.46 67.62 -12.97
C ARG A 406 36.30 68.29 -11.86
N ASP A 407 37.02 67.50 -11.08
CA ASP A 407 37.96 68.07 -10.10
C ASP A 407 39.02 68.94 -10.82
N ALA A 408 39.59 69.90 -10.09
CA ALA A 408 40.49 70.89 -10.68
C ALA A 408 41.71 70.25 -11.40
N ALA A 409 42.25 69.16 -10.87
CA ALA A 409 43.40 68.49 -11.47
C ALA A 409 43.02 67.78 -12.78
N THR A 410 41.89 67.07 -12.80
CA THR A 410 41.36 66.39 -13.98
C THR A 410 40.92 67.39 -15.04
N TYR A 411 40.25 68.47 -14.65
CA TYR A 411 39.87 69.54 -15.58
C TYR A 411 41.11 70.12 -16.26
N MET A 412 42.14 70.50 -15.50
CA MET A 412 43.37 71.10 -16.05
C MET A 412 44.14 70.17 -16.99
N LYS A 413 44.21 68.87 -16.67
CA LYS A 413 44.92 67.87 -17.48
C LYS A 413 44.12 67.36 -18.69
N SER A 414 42.82 67.62 -18.74
CA SER A 414 41.97 67.12 -19.83
C SER A 414 42.27 67.81 -21.16
N PRO A 415 42.56 67.06 -22.24
CA PRO A 415 42.70 67.62 -23.58
C PRO A 415 41.36 68.08 -24.17
N VAL A 416 40.24 67.67 -23.57
CA VAL A 416 38.89 68.06 -23.99
C VAL A 416 38.35 69.16 -23.05
N LYS A 417 38.02 70.31 -23.62
CA LYS A 417 37.30 71.41 -22.98
C LYS A 417 35.97 71.61 -23.71
N ILE A 418 34.86 71.61 -22.96
CA ILE A 418 33.54 71.78 -23.57
C ILE A 418 33.34 73.29 -23.85
N PRO A 419 33.03 73.69 -25.09
CA PRO A 419 32.77 75.08 -25.43
C PRO A 419 31.62 75.66 -24.58
N GLU A 420 31.75 76.92 -24.19
CA GLU A 420 30.75 77.65 -23.38
C GLU A 420 30.42 77.00 -22.01
N SER A 421 31.23 76.03 -21.56
CA SER A 421 31.08 75.44 -20.23
C SER A 421 31.69 76.29 -19.13
N ARG A 422 31.07 76.29 -17.96
CA ARG A 422 31.63 76.89 -16.74
C ARG A 422 32.20 75.78 -15.86
N HIS A 423 33.49 75.86 -15.54
CA HIS A 423 34.10 74.90 -14.63
C HIS A 423 33.81 75.30 -13.18
N VAL A 424 33.34 74.34 -12.38
CA VAL A 424 33.14 74.48 -10.94
C VAL A 424 33.53 73.16 -10.29
N ALA A 425 34.54 73.15 -9.43
CA ALA A 425 34.96 71.92 -8.80
C ALA A 425 33.89 71.40 -7.80
N PRO A 426 33.76 70.08 -7.59
CA PRO A 426 32.73 69.52 -6.72
C PRO A 426 32.72 70.08 -5.28
N ASP A 427 33.90 70.33 -4.72
CA ASP A 427 34.08 70.93 -3.39
C ASP A 427 33.61 72.39 -3.33
N GLU A 428 33.78 73.15 -4.41
CA GLU A 428 33.26 74.51 -4.54
C GLU A 428 31.74 74.53 -4.72
N LEU A 429 31.19 73.55 -5.44
CA LEU A 429 29.76 73.35 -5.62
C LEU A 429 29.08 72.99 -4.28
N GLU A 430 29.66 72.07 -3.50
CA GLU A 430 29.18 71.70 -2.15
C GLU A 430 29.26 72.87 -1.15
N ALA A 431 30.29 73.72 -1.28
CA ALA A 431 30.43 74.95 -0.49
C ALA A 431 29.46 76.08 -0.92
N GLY A 432 28.56 75.84 -1.87
CA GLY A 432 27.55 76.79 -2.31
C GLY A 432 28.11 78.01 -3.06
N LYS A 433 29.31 77.91 -3.63
CA LYS A 433 29.98 79.02 -4.35
C LYS A 433 29.39 79.31 -5.72
N LEU A 434 28.39 78.56 -6.15
CA LEU A 434 27.68 78.80 -7.40
C LEU A 434 26.71 79.99 -7.28
N ARG A 435 27.28 81.19 -7.37
CA ARG A 435 26.54 82.45 -7.47
C ARG A 435 26.31 82.72 -8.95
N GLU A 436 25.05 82.94 -9.34
CA GLU A 436 24.60 83.26 -10.72
C GLU A 436 24.42 82.07 -11.69
N ILE A 437 23.59 81.09 -11.32
CA ILE A 437 22.88 80.24 -12.30
C ILE A 437 21.42 80.68 -12.35
N GLU A 438 20.94 80.95 -13.56
CA GLU A 438 19.51 81.13 -13.88
C GLU A 438 18.76 79.84 -13.53
N ARG A 439 17.97 79.89 -12.45
CA ARG A 439 17.33 78.71 -11.83
C ARG A 439 16.20 78.11 -12.67
N ASP A 440 15.74 78.84 -13.67
CA ASP A 440 14.70 78.48 -14.63
C ASP A 440 15.25 77.80 -15.90
N ARG A 441 16.57 77.77 -16.08
CA ARG A 441 17.20 77.12 -17.24
C ARG A 441 17.68 75.70 -16.95
N THR A 442 17.66 74.87 -18.00
CA THR A 442 18.18 73.50 -17.94
C THR A 442 19.69 73.54 -17.70
N VAL A 443 20.16 72.89 -16.64
CA VAL A 443 21.59 72.75 -16.33
C VAL A 443 22.05 71.34 -16.69
N VAL A 444 23.11 71.23 -17.48
CA VAL A 444 23.76 69.98 -17.84
C VAL A 444 25.14 69.94 -17.20
N ALA A 445 25.32 69.06 -16.23
CA ALA A 445 26.62 68.86 -15.60
C ALA A 445 27.40 67.75 -16.33
N TYR A 446 28.59 68.10 -16.80
CA TYR A 446 29.59 67.18 -17.31
C TYR A 446 30.53 66.75 -16.18
N CYS A 447 30.54 65.47 -15.89
CA CYS A 447 31.32 64.82 -14.85
C CYS A 447 32.04 63.60 -15.45
N THR A 448 33.16 63.19 -14.86
CA THR A 448 33.91 61.97 -15.21
C THR A 448 33.46 60.76 -14.40
#